data_AF-A0A949ZJI9-F1
#
_entry.id   AF-A0A949ZJI9-F1
#
_cell.length_a   1.000
_cell.length_b   1.000
_cell.length_c   1.000
_cell.angle_alpha   90.00
_cell.angle_beta   90.00
_cell.angle_gamma   90.00
#
_symmetry.space_group_name_H-M   'P 1'
#
loop_
_entity.id
_entity.type
_entity.pdbx_description
1 polymer ?
#
loop_
_entity_poly.entity_id
_entity_poly.type
_entity_poly.pdbx_seq_one_letter_code
_entity_poly.pdbx_strand_id
1 'polypeptide(L)'
;MAQNPVPAQPDDGRVALTIDGRELRVPKGTLVLDAAAELGIHIPIYCAHPKMEPVAVCRMCLVHIEKFPKPQPACATYVGDGMAVTTNNAEVTKLREGMLEFLLVNHPLDCPVCDRGGECDLQDFTFRYGPGISRFPIAE
;
A
#
# COMPACT_ATOMS: atom_id res chain seq x y z
N MET A 1 5.98 5.52 45.41
CA MET A 1 5.30 4.38 44.77
C MET A 1 6.12 4.00 43.55
N ALA A 2 7.09 3.09 43.74
CA ALA A 2 7.96 2.65 42.66
C ALA A 2 7.17 1.71 41.75
N GLN A 3 6.96 2.11 40.50
CA GLN A 3 6.31 1.29 39.48
C GLN A 3 7.33 0.26 39.01
N ASN A 4 7.09 -1.01 39.32
CA ASN A 4 7.89 -2.11 38.81
C ASN A 4 7.73 -2.21 37.29
N PRO A 5 8.81 -2.41 36.53
CA PRO A 5 8.73 -2.62 35.09
C PRO A 5 7.99 -3.93 34.78
N VAL A 6 7.05 -3.87 33.83
CA VAL A 6 6.32 -5.02 33.32
C VAL A 6 7.34 -6.00 32.71
N PRO A 7 7.34 -7.28 33.10
CA PRO A 7 8.30 -8.24 32.56
C PRO A 7 8.08 -8.39 31.04
N ALA A 8 9.17 -8.25 30.27
CA ALA A 8 9.16 -8.50 28.83
C ALA A 8 8.67 -9.93 28.57
N GLN A 9 7.53 -10.03 27.86
CA GLN A 9 6.94 -11.31 27.46
C GLN A 9 7.90 -12.07 26.54
N PRO A 10 7.92 -13.42 26.60
CA PRO A 10 8.81 -14.24 25.79
C PRO A 10 8.59 -14.01 24.29
N ASP A 11 9.68 -14.03 23.50
CA ASP A 11 9.68 -13.80 22.05
C ASP A 11 8.85 -14.88 21.34
N ASP A 12 7.57 -14.57 21.10
CA ASP A 12 6.58 -15.40 20.42
C ASP A 12 6.77 -15.40 18.89
N GLY A 13 7.89 -14.85 18.40
CA GLY A 13 8.17 -14.69 16.98
C GLY A 13 7.24 -13.69 16.28
N ARG A 14 6.49 -12.88 17.03
CA ARG A 14 5.60 -11.83 16.51
C ARG A 14 6.18 -10.45 16.80
N VAL A 15 5.97 -9.53 15.88
CA VAL A 15 6.37 -8.12 16.03
C VAL A 15 5.14 -7.24 16.20
N ALA A 16 5.23 -6.23 17.05
CA ALA A 16 4.17 -5.25 17.23
C ALA A 16 4.37 -4.07 16.27
N LEU A 17 3.29 -3.60 15.65
CA LEU A 17 3.31 -2.41 14.80
C LEU A 17 1.97 -1.67 14.88
N THR A 18 1.95 -0.46 14.35
CA THR A 18 0.76 0.38 14.27
C THR A 18 0.51 0.77 12.82
N ILE A 19 -0.71 0.58 12.32
CA ILE A 19 -1.12 1.00 10.97
C ILE A 19 -2.33 1.92 11.10
N ASP A 20 -2.23 3.16 10.61
CA ASP A 20 -3.28 4.20 10.72
C ASP A 20 -3.83 4.36 12.15
N GLY A 21 -2.93 4.32 13.15
CA GLY A 21 -3.27 4.45 14.57
C GLY A 21 -3.84 3.17 15.21
N ARG A 22 -3.93 2.05 14.48
CA ARG A 22 -4.42 0.76 14.99
C ARG A 22 -3.25 -0.18 15.24
N GLU A 23 -3.12 -0.63 16.49
CA GLU A 23 -2.08 -1.57 16.90
C GLU A 23 -2.43 -3.00 16.45
N LEU A 24 -1.41 -3.75 16.00
CA LEU A 24 -1.51 -5.20 15.78
C LEU A 24 -0.18 -5.89 16.07
N ARG A 25 -0.24 -7.21 16.26
CA ARG A 25 0.95 -8.07 16.34
C ARG A 25 0.85 -9.15 15.28
N VAL A 26 1.84 -9.27 14.41
CA VAL A 26 1.88 -10.25 13.30
C VAL A 26 3.17 -11.07 13.37
N PRO A 27 3.22 -12.27 12.76
CA PRO A 27 4.44 -13.05 12.67
C PRO A 27 5.58 -12.25 12.03
N LYS A 28 6.81 -12.44 12.52
CA LYS A 28 8.00 -11.89 11.89
C LYS A 28 8.11 -12.40 10.46
N GLY A 29 8.46 -11.52 9.53
CA GLY A 29 8.50 -11.82 8.09
C GLY A 29 7.17 -11.60 7.36
N THR A 30 6.13 -11.10 8.05
CA THR A 30 4.91 -10.61 7.38
C THR A 30 5.22 -9.31 6.62
N LEU A 31 4.60 -9.11 5.46
CA LEU A 31 4.71 -7.85 4.72
C LEU A 31 3.76 -6.80 5.29
N VAL A 32 4.10 -5.52 5.12
CA VAL A 32 3.22 -4.41 5.51
C VAL A 32 1.86 -4.51 4.80
N LEU A 33 1.84 -4.96 3.55
CA LEU A 33 0.60 -5.20 2.79
C LEU A 33 -0.33 -6.21 3.49
N ASP A 34 0.22 -7.34 3.91
CA ASP A 34 -0.56 -8.42 4.53
C ASP A 34 -1.03 -8.01 5.94
N ALA A 35 -0.16 -7.33 6.69
CA ALA A 35 -0.50 -6.77 8.01
C ALA A 35 -1.65 -5.75 7.92
N ALA A 36 -1.67 -4.91 6.88
CA ALA A 36 -2.77 -3.97 6.64
C ALA A 36 -4.08 -4.72 6.29
N ALA A 37 -3.99 -5.81 5.51
CA ALA A 37 -5.14 -6.64 5.16
C ALA A 37 -5.77 -7.32 6.38
N GLU A 38 -4.98 -7.76 7.38
CA GLU A 38 -5.50 -8.29 8.66
C GLU A 38 -6.37 -7.28 9.42
N LEU A 39 -6.09 -5.98 9.25
CA LEU A 39 -6.89 -4.90 9.80
C LEU A 39 -8.10 -4.51 8.92
N GLY A 40 -8.28 -5.14 7.77
CA GLY A 40 -9.27 -4.74 6.76
C GLY A 40 -8.92 -3.44 6.05
N ILE A 41 -7.66 -3.00 6.09
CA ILE A 41 -7.18 -1.82 5.39
C ILE A 41 -6.74 -2.23 3.99
N HIS A 42 -7.48 -1.77 2.97
CA HIS A 42 -7.15 -2.06 1.58
C HIS A 42 -6.11 -1.08 1.04
N ILE A 43 -4.91 -1.58 0.75
CA ILE A 43 -3.85 -0.85 0.04
C ILE A 43 -3.92 -1.21 -1.45
N PRO A 44 -4.15 -0.24 -2.36
CA PRO A 44 -4.27 -0.53 -3.79
C PRO A 44 -2.95 -1.05 -4.37
N ILE A 45 -3.04 -2.10 -5.19
CA ILE A 45 -1.87 -2.78 -5.76
C ILE A 45 -2.22 -3.53 -7.05
N TYR A 46 -1.28 -3.58 -8.00
CA TYR A 46 -1.41 -4.35 -9.24
C TYR A 46 -0.48 -5.55 -9.33
N CYS A 47 0.76 -5.41 -8.83
CA CYS A 47 1.84 -6.34 -9.15
C CYS A 47 2.15 -7.37 -8.05
N ALA A 48 1.38 -7.41 -6.95
CA ALA A 48 1.57 -8.43 -5.91
C ALA A 48 0.49 -9.48 -5.98
N HIS A 49 0.88 -10.71 -5.69
CA HIS A 49 -0.02 -11.84 -5.61
C HIS A 49 0.51 -12.80 -4.53
N PRO A 50 -0.35 -13.39 -3.67
CA PRO A 50 0.09 -14.22 -2.54
C PRO A 50 0.93 -15.46 -2.92
N LYS A 51 0.85 -15.88 -4.19
CA LYS A 51 1.59 -17.03 -4.74
C LYS A 51 2.87 -16.64 -5.49
N MET A 52 3.29 -15.38 -5.43
CA MET A 52 4.46 -14.86 -6.14
C MET A 52 5.38 -14.09 -5.18
N GLU A 53 6.66 -14.04 -5.52
CA GLU A 53 7.61 -13.23 -4.76
C GLU A 53 7.35 -11.73 -4.94
N PRO A 54 7.66 -10.90 -3.94
CA PRO A 54 7.56 -9.44 -4.05
C PRO A 54 8.41 -8.83 -5.17
N VAL A 55 7.78 -8.07 -6.07
CA VAL A 55 8.48 -7.40 -7.19
C VAL A 55 8.54 -5.86 -7.07
N ALA A 56 7.60 -5.25 -6.33
CA ALA A 56 7.53 -3.80 -6.10
C ALA A 56 7.54 -2.89 -7.35
N VAL A 57 7.03 -3.34 -8.50
CA VAL A 57 7.15 -2.58 -9.77
C VAL A 57 6.08 -1.50 -9.96
N CYS A 58 4.82 -1.74 -9.59
CA CYS A 58 3.73 -0.81 -9.92
C CYS A 58 3.68 0.44 -9.04
N ARG A 59 4.32 0.42 -7.86
CA ARG A 59 4.36 1.52 -6.87
C ARG A 59 3.00 2.07 -6.40
N MET A 60 1.88 1.43 -6.73
CA MET A 60 0.55 1.84 -6.25
C MET A 60 0.38 1.65 -4.72
N CYS A 61 1.13 0.70 -4.16
CA CYS A 61 1.09 0.33 -2.75
C CYS A 61 2.05 1.12 -1.85
N LEU A 62 2.51 2.29 -2.30
CA LEU A 62 3.37 3.14 -1.48
C LEU A 62 2.64 3.58 -0.21
N VAL A 63 3.32 3.47 0.93
CA VAL A 63 2.86 3.90 2.25
C VAL A 63 3.94 4.72 2.92
N HIS A 64 3.52 5.60 3.82
CA HIS A 64 4.45 6.31 4.67
C HIS A 64 4.81 5.44 5.88
N ILE A 65 6.09 5.33 6.21
CA ILE A 65 6.56 4.62 7.40
C ILE A 65 7.42 5.59 8.19
N GLU A 66 7.15 5.75 9.48
CA GLU A 66 7.93 6.64 10.32
C GLU A 66 9.43 6.28 10.27
N LYS A 67 10.29 7.30 10.36
CA LYS A 67 11.76 7.19 10.29
C LYS A 67 12.33 6.78 8.93
N PHE A 68 11.50 6.50 7.93
CA PHE A 68 11.96 6.36 6.54
C PHE A 68 11.89 7.71 5.81
N PRO A 69 12.93 8.11 5.05
CA PRO A 69 12.96 9.40 4.38
C PRO A 69 12.09 9.45 3.11
N LYS A 70 11.62 8.30 2.62
CA LYS A 70 10.79 8.17 1.42
C LYS A 70 9.70 7.13 1.67
N PRO A 71 8.52 7.28 1.04
CA PRO A 71 7.48 6.26 1.08
C PRO A 71 7.98 4.90 0.58
N GLN A 72 7.53 3.84 1.24
CA GLN A 72 7.99 2.47 1.04
C GLN A 72 6.90 1.62 0.36
N PRO A 73 7.25 0.66 -0.50
CA PRO A 73 6.28 -0.23 -1.13
C PRO A 73 5.78 -1.27 -0.13
N ALA A 74 4.50 -1.20 0.26
CA ALA A 74 3.93 -2.12 1.26
C ALA A 74 4.09 -3.61 0.90
N CYS A 75 4.10 -3.94 -0.40
CA CYS A 75 4.20 -5.32 -0.87
C CYS A 75 5.61 -5.93 -0.81
N ALA A 76 6.64 -5.14 -0.51
CA ALA A 76 8.03 -5.61 -0.44
C ALA A 76 8.76 -5.13 0.82
N THR A 77 8.02 -4.52 1.75
CA THR A 77 8.55 -4.09 3.04
C THR A 77 8.03 -5.03 4.11
N TYR A 78 8.95 -5.69 4.81
CA TYR A 78 8.62 -6.51 5.97
C TYR A 78 8.33 -5.64 7.19
N VAL A 79 7.40 -6.10 8.01
CA VAL A 79 7.10 -5.44 9.28
C VAL A 79 8.28 -5.53 10.25
N GLY A 80 8.48 -4.46 11.02
CA GLY A 80 9.45 -4.39 12.10
C GLY A 80 8.76 -4.06 13.42
N ASP A 81 9.41 -4.39 14.53
CA ASP A 81 8.87 -4.06 15.85
C ASP A 81 8.85 -2.55 16.10
N GLY A 82 7.74 -2.05 16.63
CA GLY A 82 7.47 -0.62 16.81
C GLY A 82 7.33 0.16 15.50
N MET A 83 7.11 -0.50 14.36
CA MET A 83 6.89 0.17 13.08
C MET A 83 5.55 0.93 13.10
N ALA A 84 5.54 2.16 12.61
CA ALA A 84 4.34 2.97 12.46
C ALA A 84 4.13 3.29 10.98
N VAL A 85 3.00 2.84 10.44
CA VAL A 85 2.65 2.94 9.01
C VAL A 85 1.41 3.82 8.86
N THR A 86 1.46 4.73 7.90
CA THR A 86 0.33 5.55 7.47
C THR A 86 -0.02 5.21 6.03
N THR A 87 -1.21 4.66 5.80
CA THR A 87 -1.67 4.21 4.47
C THR A 87 -2.48 5.28 3.75
N ASN A 88 -2.92 6.32 4.46
CA ASN A 88 -3.68 7.42 3.90
C ASN A 88 -3.28 8.75 4.53
N ASN A 89 -2.61 9.60 3.76
CA ASN A 89 -2.33 11.00 4.07
C ASN A 89 -2.15 11.76 2.74
N ALA A 90 -1.98 13.09 2.80
CA ALA A 90 -1.85 13.91 1.60
C ALA A 90 -0.66 13.51 0.70
N GLU A 91 0.46 13.06 1.28
CA GLU A 91 1.62 12.59 0.53
C GLU A 91 1.31 11.30 -0.24
N VAL A 92 0.75 10.29 0.44
CA VAL A 92 0.42 8.99 -0.13
C VAL A 92 -0.68 9.12 -1.19
N THR A 93 -1.69 9.96 -0.96
CA THR A 93 -2.75 10.23 -1.95
C THR A 93 -2.15 10.83 -3.21
N LYS A 94 -1.29 11.86 -3.09
CA LYS A 94 -0.61 12.47 -4.23
C LYS A 94 0.28 11.49 -4.99
N LEU A 95 0.94 10.56 -4.29
CA LEU A 95 1.72 9.52 -4.93
C LEU A 95 0.86 8.55 -5.73
N ARG A 96 -0.29 8.12 -5.19
CA ARG A 96 -1.23 7.23 -5.89
C ARG A 96 -1.79 7.88 -7.15
N GLU A 97 -2.21 9.15 -7.05
CA GLU A 97 -2.65 9.94 -8.21
C GLU A 97 -1.58 9.97 -9.30
N GLY A 98 -0.33 10.26 -8.92
CA GLY A 98 0.80 10.28 -9.85
C GLY A 98 1.11 8.91 -10.46
N MET A 99 1.01 7.83 -9.69
CA MET A 99 1.21 6.47 -10.22
C MET A 99 0.13 6.08 -11.22
N LEU A 100 -1.14 6.41 -10.94
CA LEU A 100 -2.22 6.20 -11.89
C LEU A 100 -2.03 7.03 -13.16
N GLU A 101 -1.57 8.26 -13.02
CA GLU A 101 -1.24 9.09 -14.18
C GLU A 101 -0.13 8.47 -15.05
N PHE A 102 0.95 7.96 -14.44
CA PHE A 102 2.00 7.25 -15.18
C PHE A 102 1.54 5.93 -15.79
N LEU A 103 0.58 5.24 -15.18
CA LEU A 103 0.00 4.03 -15.76
C LEU A 103 -0.87 4.38 -16.97
N LEU A 104 -1.67 5.45 -16.87
CA LEU A 104 -2.62 5.85 -17.90
C LEU A 104 -1.98 6.58 -19.09
N VAL A 105 -0.82 7.23 -18.92
CA VAL A 105 -0.18 8.01 -20.01
C VAL A 105 0.09 7.20 -21.28
N ASN A 106 0.38 5.90 -21.13
CA ASN A 106 0.62 4.98 -22.25
C ASN A 106 -0.47 3.91 -22.36
N HIS A 107 -1.55 3.99 -21.57
CA HIS A 107 -2.65 3.03 -21.61
C HIS A 107 -3.65 3.45 -22.70
N PRO A 108 -4.01 2.56 -23.64
CA PRO A 108 -4.95 2.92 -24.70
C PRO A 108 -6.35 3.17 -24.13
N LEU A 109 -7.13 4.02 -24.81
CA LEU A 109 -8.52 4.34 -24.43
C LEU A 109 -9.50 3.26 -24.92
N ASP A 110 -9.18 1.99 -24.68
CA ASP A 110 -9.91 0.83 -25.17
C ASP A 110 -10.98 0.32 -24.20
N CYS A 111 -11.25 1.04 -23.11
CA CYS A 111 -12.23 0.62 -22.10
C CYS A 111 -13.60 0.18 -22.68
N PRO A 112 -14.17 0.80 -23.74
CA PRO A 112 -15.43 0.35 -24.33
C PRO A 112 -15.38 -0.99 -25.06
N VAL A 113 -14.19 -1.43 -25.48
CA VAL A 113 -13.97 -2.69 -26.23
C VAL A 113 -13.14 -3.72 -25.46
N CYS A 114 -12.60 -3.33 -24.31
CA CYS A 114 -11.83 -4.20 -23.43
C CYS A 114 -12.76 -5.16 -22.69
N ASP A 115 -12.49 -6.46 -22.80
CA ASP A 115 -13.28 -7.51 -22.14
C ASP A 115 -13.29 -7.41 -20.60
N ARG A 116 -12.28 -6.75 -20.02
CA ARG A 116 -12.18 -6.51 -18.58
C ARG A 116 -12.89 -5.23 -18.14
N GLY A 117 -13.50 -4.48 -19.07
CA GLY A 117 -14.25 -3.27 -18.75
C GLY A 117 -15.35 -3.55 -17.73
N GLY A 118 -15.34 -2.83 -16.60
CA GLY A 118 -16.26 -3.03 -15.48
C GLY A 118 -15.77 -4.01 -14.40
N GLU A 119 -14.69 -4.75 -14.65
CA GLU A 119 -14.02 -5.63 -13.67
C GLU A 119 -12.48 -5.43 -13.67
N CYS A 120 -12.05 -4.24 -14.08
CA CYS A 120 -10.65 -3.87 -14.23
C CYS A 120 -10.19 -3.04 -13.02
N ASP A 121 -9.22 -3.57 -12.26
CA ASP A 121 -8.65 -2.84 -11.11
C ASP A 121 -8.06 -1.48 -11.51
N LEU A 122 -7.52 -1.36 -12.74
CA LEU A 122 -7.01 -0.08 -13.23
C LEU A 122 -8.12 0.95 -13.36
N GLN A 123 -9.28 0.54 -13.85
CA GLN A 123 -10.47 1.39 -13.95
C GLN A 123 -10.97 1.79 -12.55
N ASP A 124 -11.11 0.82 -11.66
CA ASP A 124 -11.64 1.03 -10.30
C ASP A 124 -10.73 1.92 -9.46
N PHE A 125 -9.42 1.69 -9.51
CA PHE A 125 -8.46 2.50 -8.78
C PHE A 125 -8.33 3.90 -9.38
N THR A 126 -8.46 4.04 -10.70
CA THR A 126 -8.51 5.37 -11.33
C THR A 126 -9.73 6.16 -10.86
N PHE A 127 -10.90 5.51 -10.78
CA PHE A 127 -12.10 6.15 -10.26
C PHE A 127 -11.98 6.53 -8.78
N ARG A 128 -11.31 5.69 -7.99
CA ARG A 128 -11.22 5.87 -6.52
C ARG A 128 -10.08 6.78 -6.05
N TYR A 129 -8.95 6.75 -6.75
CA TYR A 129 -7.70 7.39 -6.31
C TYR A 129 -7.05 8.26 -7.38
N GLY A 130 -7.61 8.35 -8.59
CA GLY A 130 -7.03 9.10 -9.69
C GLY A 130 -7.35 10.60 -9.63
N PRO A 131 -6.61 11.42 -10.41
CA PRO A 131 -6.79 12.88 -10.44
C PRO A 131 -8.06 13.35 -11.16
N GLY A 132 -8.86 12.44 -11.75
CA GLY A 132 -10.11 12.72 -12.46
C GLY A 132 -9.95 13.34 -13.86
N ILE A 133 -8.86 14.06 -14.11
CA ILE A 133 -8.52 14.67 -15.40
C ILE A 133 -7.10 14.29 -15.82
N SER A 134 -6.91 14.06 -17.12
CA SER A 134 -5.57 13.90 -17.68
C SER A 134 -4.92 15.27 -17.91
N ARG A 135 -3.63 15.40 -17.58
CA ARG A 135 -2.80 16.54 -17.99
C ARG A 135 -2.11 16.30 -19.34
N PHE A 136 -2.14 15.06 -19.82
CA PHE A 136 -1.57 14.67 -21.09
C PHE A 136 -2.65 14.75 -22.17
N PRO A 137 -2.38 15.41 -23.31
CA PRO A 137 -3.32 15.45 -24.41
C PRO A 137 -3.51 14.04 -24.96
N ILE A 138 -4.72 13.74 -25.41
CA ILE A 138 -4.97 12.57 -26.25
C ILE A 138 -4.24 12.88 -27.56
N ALA A 139 -3.14 12.19 -27.83
CA ALA A 139 -2.45 12.34 -29.09
C ALA A 139 -3.38 11.86 -30.21
N GLU A 140 -3.67 12.74 -31.17
CA GLU A 140 -4.34 12.41 -32.43
C GLU A 140 -3.41 11.60 -33.35
#